data_AF-A0A845M897-F1
#
_entry.id   AF-A0A845M897-F1
#
_cell.length_a   1.000
_cell.length_b   1.000
_cell.length_c   1.000
_cell.angle_alpha   90.00
_cell.angle_beta   90.00
_cell.angle_gamma   90.00
#
_symmetry.space_group_name_H-M   'P 1'
#
loop_
_entity.id
_entity.type
_entity.pdbx_description
1 polymer ?
#
loop_
_entity_poly.entity_id
_entity_poly.type
_entity_poly.pdbx_seq_one_letter_code
_entity_poly.pdbx_strand_id
1 'polypeptide(L)'
;MTSLDSHGRNLTAIIPGDIDTWCPGYRTADLDGRKAFWTGLISTLAKHESTWRQTAVGGGGLWFGLVQIAPATARAYGCDARSGEALKDGNANLSCAVRIMNRTVARDGVVSQNMRGVAADWGPFHSRTKREDMITWTKQQSYCQG
;
A
#
# COMPACT_ATOMS: atom_id res chain seq x y z
N MET A 1 10.17 -4.84 -14.70
CA MET A 1 9.93 -3.42 -14.32
C MET A 1 8.93 -3.43 -13.17
N THR A 2 9.25 -2.82 -12.03
CA THR A 2 8.36 -2.84 -10.85
C THR A 2 7.35 -1.70 -10.92
N SER A 3 6.14 -1.86 -10.36
CA SER A 3 5.10 -0.82 -10.42
C SER A 3 5.50 0.50 -9.75
N LEU A 4 6.41 0.45 -8.77
CA LEU A 4 6.97 1.65 -8.14
C LEU A 4 7.83 2.47 -9.12
N ASP A 5 8.46 1.84 -10.11
CA ASP A 5 9.27 2.54 -11.13
C ASP A 5 8.40 3.31 -12.14
N SER A 6 7.21 2.80 -12.48
CA SER A 6 6.32 3.41 -13.48
C SER A 6 5.24 4.30 -12.86
N HIS A 7 4.61 3.85 -11.76
CA HIS A 7 3.42 4.47 -11.19
C HIS A 7 3.63 5.04 -9.78
N GLY A 8 4.76 4.76 -9.13
CA GLY A 8 5.07 5.15 -7.75
C GLY A 8 5.88 6.44 -7.58
N ARG A 9 6.04 7.25 -8.64
CA ARG A 9 6.95 8.41 -8.62
C ARG A 9 6.64 9.43 -7.53
N ASN A 10 5.35 9.71 -7.26
CA ASN A 10 4.99 10.63 -6.18
C ASN A 10 5.18 9.97 -4.81
N LEU A 11 4.88 8.67 -4.73
CA LEU A 11 4.96 7.86 -3.53
C LEU A 11 6.38 7.85 -2.95
N THR A 12 7.41 7.73 -3.80
CA THR A 12 8.82 7.78 -3.38
C THR A 12 9.39 9.20 -3.29
N ALA A 13 8.79 10.18 -3.95
CA ALA A 13 9.24 11.58 -3.89
C ALA A 13 8.79 12.31 -2.60
N ILE A 14 7.62 11.97 -2.07
CA ILE A 14 7.06 12.63 -0.88
C ILE A 14 7.75 12.15 0.40
N ILE A 15 7.84 13.07 1.38
CA ILE A 15 8.14 12.75 2.79
C ILE A 15 6.83 12.93 3.57
N PRO A 16 6.11 11.84 3.91
CA PRO A 16 4.87 11.94 4.67
C PRO A 16 5.09 12.58 6.05
N GLY A 17 4.14 13.37 6.52
CA GLY A 17 4.23 14.08 7.80
C GLY A 17 4.31 13.15 9.01
N ASP A 18 3.77 11.94 8.90
CA ASP A 18 3.77 10.88 9.91
C ASP A 18 4.88 9.84 9.70
N ILE A 19 5.84 10.09 8.79
CA ILE A 19 6.80 9.06 8.38
C ILE A 19 7.67 8.54 9.53
N ASP A 20 7.98 9.36 10.54
CA ASP A 20 8.78 8.93 11.69
C ASP A 20 8.04 7.89 12.56
N THR A 21 6.71 7.85 12.46
CA THR A 21 5.91 6.79 13.07
C THR A 21 6.10 5.47 12.33
N TRP A 22 6.25 5.50 11.00
CA TRP A 22 6.27 4.30 10.15
C TRP A 22 7.68 3.80 9.84
N CYS A 23 8.64 4.71 9.65
CA CYS A 23 9.98 4.45 9.14
C CYS A 23 10.90 5.68 9.34
N PRO A 24 11.55 5.85 10.50
CA PRO A 24 12.45 6.98 10.76
C PRO A 24 13.55 7.17 9.70
N GLY A 25 14.15 6.07 9.23
CA GLY A 25 15.19 6.09 8.18
C GLY A 25 14.72 6.57 6.80
N TYR A 26 13.41 6.71 6.56
CA TYR A 26 12.89 7.08 5.24
C TYR A 26 13.33 8.48 4.77
N ARG A 27 13.53 9.42 5.69
CA ARG A 27 13.88 10.81 5.35
C ARG A 27 15.22 10.91 4.62
N THR A 28 16.19 10.12 5.06
CA THR A 28 17.55 10.06 4.53
C THR A 28 17.76 8.94 3.52
N ALA A 29 16.79 8.04 3.38
CA ALA A 29 16.84 6.97 2.41
C ALA A 29 16.92 7.49 0.97
N ASP A 30 17.73 6.81 0.17
CA ASP A 30 17.74 6.93 -1.28
C ASP A 30 16.45 6.36 -1.91
N LEU A 31 16.37 6.40 -3.24
CA LEU A 31 15.20 5.93 -3.96
C LEU A 31 14.89 4.45 -3.65
N ASP A 32 15.90 3.61 -3.49
CA ASP A 32 15.72 2.18 -3.27
C ASP A 32 15.25 1.89 -1.84
N GLY A 33 15.78 2.58 -0.84
CA GLY A 33 15.27 2.51 0.54
C GLY A 33 13.81 2.96 0.65
N ARG A 34 13.42 4.02 -0.09
CA ARG A 34 12.03 4.47 -0.13
C ARG A 34 11.12 3.46 -0.82
N LYS A 35 11.56 2.86 -1.93
CA LYS A 35 10.81 1.76 -2.59
C LYS A 35 10.67 0.54 -1.67
N ALA A 36 11.72 0.21 -0.93
CA ALA A 36 11.72 -0.90 0.02
C ALA A 36 10.68 -0.67 1.12
N PHE A 37 10.58 0.55 1.67
CA PHE A 37 9.53 0.92 2.62
C PHE A 37 8.13 0.66 2.08
N TRP A 38 7.79 1.21 0.91
CA TRP A 38 6.45 1.05 0.34
C TRP A 38 6.14 -0.41 0.00
N THR A 39 7.13 -1.16 -0.50
CA THR A 39 6.99 -2.60 -0.75
C THR A 39 6.71 -3.36 0.54
N GLY A 40 7.45 -3.06 1.61
CA GLY A 40 7.25 -3.66 2.92
C GLY A 40 5.88 -3.33 3.52
N LEU A 41 5.46 -2.06 3.43
CA LEU A 41 4.12 -1.65 3.87
C LEU A 41 3.01 -2.40 3.12
N ILE A 42 3.12 -2.53 1.79
CA ILE A 42 2.17 -3.28 0.97
C ILE A 42 2.15 -4.77 1.36
N SER A 43 3.30 -5.36 1.68
CA SER A 43 3.38 -6.75 2.16
C SER A 43 2.65 -6.96 3.49
N THR A 44 2.81 -6.02 4.44
CA THR A 44 2.08 -6.09 5.72
C THR A 44 0.58 -5.82 5.55
N LEU A 45 0.20 -4.96 4.60
CA LEU A 45 -1.21 -4.81 4.22
C LEU A 45 -1.77 -6.11 3.65
N ALA A 46 -1.05 -6.78 2.74
CA ALA A 46 -1.49 -8.05 2.15
C ALA A 46 -1.66 -9.17 3.19
N LYS A 47 -0.82 -9.20 4.25
CA LYS A 47 -1.02 -10.08 5.42
C LYS A 47 -2.41 -9.89 6.02
N HIS A 48 -2.79 -8.64 6.26
CA HIS A 48 -4.02 -8.26 6.99
C HIS A 48 -5.29 -8.30 6.14
N GLU A 49 -5.15 -8.22 4.82
CA GLU A 49 -6.24 -8.26 3.84
C GLU A 49 -6.53 -9.68 3.33
N SER A 50 -5.49 -10.45 3.00
CA SER A 50 -5.64 -11.74 2.31
C SER A 50 -4.80 -12.87 2.89
N THR A 51 -3.98 -12.61 3.91
CA THR A 51 -2.95 -13.55 4.37
C THR A 51 -2.05 -13.99 3.20
N TRP A 52 -1.67 -13.01 2.35
CA TRP A 52 -0.85 -13.19 1.14
C TRP A 52 -1.45 -14.10 0.06
N ARG A 53 -2.75 -14.37 0.10
CA ARG A 53 -3.42 -15.22 -0.89
C ARG A 53 -3.92 -14.40 -2.08
N GLN A 54 -3.20 -14.47 -3.20
CA GLN A 54 -3.55 -13.70 -4.40
C GLN A 54 -4.93 -14.01 -5.01
N THR A 55 -5.50 -15.20 -4.76
CA THR A 55 -6.85 -15.55 -5.23
C THR A 55 -7.96 -15.23 -4.23
N ALA A 56 -7.65 -14.50 -3.14
CA ALA A 56 -8.62 -14.14 -2.12
C ALA A 56 -9.75 -13.28 -2.67
N VAL A 57 -10.97 -13.61 -2.26
CA VAL A 57 -12.18 -12.83 -2.53
C VAL A 57 -12.87 -12.57 -1.21
N GLY A 58 -13.05 -11.31 -0.85
CA GLY A 58 -13.65 -10.86 0.40
C GLY A 58 -14.90 -9.99 0.18
N GLY A 59 -15.47 -9.50 1.27
CA GLY A 59 -16.62 -8.60 1.25
C GLY A 59 -17.85 -9.18 0.54
N GLY A 60 -18.07 -10.51 0.62
CA GLY A 60 -19.19 -11.16 -0.07
C GLY A 60 -19.03 -11.25 -1.60
N GLY A 61 -17.80 -11.17 -2.13
CA GLY A 61 -17.55 -11.21 -3.58
C GLY A 61 -17.15 -9.88 -4.21
N LEU A 62 -16.89 -8.86 -3.40
CA LEU A 62 -16.71 -7.47 -3.87
C LEU A 62 -15.24 -7.06 -3.99
N TRP A 63 -14.35 -7.69 -3.22
CA TRP A 63 -12.94 -7.31 -3.12
C TRP A 63 -12.02 -8.47 -3.46
N PHE A 64 -10.93 -8.17 -4.19
CA PHE A 64 -10.15 -9.19 -4.86
C PHE A 64 -8.65 -9.00 -4.61
N GLY A 65 -7.98 -10.15 -4.50
CA GLY A 65 -6.53 -10.24 -4.54
C GLY A 65 -5.84 -9.92 -3.22
N LEU A 66 -4.52 -9.71 -3.33
CA LEU A 66 -3.60 -9.56 -2.21
C LEU A 66 -4.01 -8.45 -1.24
N VAL A 67 -4.45 -7.31 -1.77
CA VAL A 67 -4.88 -6.16 -0.96
C VAL A 67 -6.34 -5.78 -1.18
N GLN A 68 -7.18 -6.76 -1.56
CA GLN A 68 -8.65 -6.65 -1.54
C GLN A 68 -9.21 -5.40 -2.25
N ILE A 69 -8.85 -5.24 -3.53
CA ILE A 69 -9.30 -4.10 -4.35
C ILE A 69 -10.65 -4.43 -5.00
N ALA A 70 -11.57 -3.46 -5.01
CA ALA A 70 -12.81 -3.55 -5.77
C ALA A 70 -12.58 -3.24 -7.27
N PRO A 71 -13.24 -3.93 -8.22
CA PRO A 71 -13.12 -3.62 -9.65
C PRO A 71 -13.51 -2.17 -9.99
N ALA A 72 -14.50 -1.61 -9.28
CA ALA A 72 -14.90 -0.22 -9.48
C ALA A 72 -13.79 0.77 -9.07
N THR A 73 -13.14 0.55 -7.92
CA THR A 73 -11.98 1.31 -7.47
C THR A 73 -10.84 1.22 -8.48
N ALA A 74 -10.51 0.00 -8.92
CA ALA A 74 -9.45 -0.20 -9.91
C ALA A 74 -9.69 0.60 -11.21
N ARG A 75 -10.95 0.64 -11.70
CA ARG A 75 -11.32 1.48 -12.84
C ARG A 75 -11.20 2.98 -12.55
N ALA A 76 -11.66 3.43 -11.37
CA ALA A 76 -11.60 4.84 -10.97
C ALA A 76 -10.16 5.38 -10.87
N TYR A 77 -9.21 4.52 -10.48
CA TYR A 77 -7.78 4.84 -10.45
C TYR A 77 -7.05 4.51 -11.75
N GLY A 78 -7.76 4.00 -12.76
CA GLY A 78 -7.24 3.72 -14.11
C GLY A 78 -6.32 2.51 -14.18
N CYS A 79 -6.38 1.58 -13.23
CA CYS A 79 -5.57 0.37 -13.22
C CYS A 79 -5.79 -0.49 -14.48
N ASP A 80 -4.81 -1.34 -14.78
CA ASP A 80 -4.89 -2.28 -15.91
C ASP A 80 -5.81 -3.47 -15.58
N ALA A 81 -5.70 -4.02 -14.36
CA ALA A 81 -6.65 -5.00 -13.84
C ALA A 81 -7.96 -4.30 -13.44
N ARG A 82 -9.02 -4.47 -14.25
CA ARG A 82 -10.32 -3.79 -14.09
C ARG A 82 -11.49 -4.70 -13.73
N SER A 83 -11.24 -6.00 -13.61
CA SER A 83 -12.22 -7.04 -13.24
C SER A 83 -11.76 -7.80 -12.01
N GLY A 84 -12.68 -8.48 -11.33
CA GLY A 84 -12.35 -9.30 -10.17
C GLY A 84 -11.35 -10.41 -10.50
N GLU A 85 -11.49 -11.05 -11.66
CA GLU A 85 -10.57 -12.09 -12.11
C GLU A 85 -9.17 -11.53 -12.41
N ALA A 86 -9.08 -10.39 -13.11
CA ALA A 86 -7.79 -9.74 -13.36
C ALA A 86 -7.09 -9.30 -12.06
N LEU A 87 -7.85 -8.96 -11.02
CA LEU A 87 -7.33 -8.59 -9.71
C LEU A 87 -6.84 -9.78 -8.88
N LYS A 88 -7.07 -11.03 -9.32
CA LYS A 88 -6.47 -12.21 -8.69
C LYS A 88 -5.03 -12.46 -9.13
N ASP A 89 -4.57 -11.80 -10.19
CA ASP A 89 -3.14 -11.75 -10.52
C ASP A 89 -2.42 -10.86 -9.50
N GLY A 90 -1.48 -11.46 -8.74
CA GLY A 90 -0.78 -10.74 -7.67
C GLY A 90 -0.04 -9.51 -8.17
N ASN A 91 0.66 -9.58 -9.30
CA ASN A 91 1.44 -8.47 -9.83
C ASN A 91 0.52 -7.30 -10.26
N ALA A 92 -0.58 -7.60 -10.95
CA ALA A 92 -1.55 -6.60 -11.37
C ALA A 92 -2.28 -5.98 -10.17
N ASN A 93 -2.58 -6.78 -9.13
CA ASN A 93 -3.18 -6.31 -7.89
C ASN A 93 -2.25 -5.33 -7.16
N LEU A 94 -0.99 -5.72 -6.94
CA LEU A 94 0.00 -4.86 -6.29
C LEU A 94 0.32 -3.62 -7.12
N SER A 95 0.33 -3.74 -8.45
CA SER A 95 0.51 -2.58 -9.33
C SER A 95 -0.63 -1.56 -9.19
N CYS A 96 -1.87 -2.06 -9.11
CA CYS A 96 -3.02 -1.20 -8.85
C CYS A 96 -2.94 -0.56 -7.46
N ALA A 97 -2.50 -1.30 -6.45
CA ALA A 97 -2.28 -0.77 -5.09
C ALA A 97 -1.30 0.40 -5.08
N VAL A 98 -0.13 0.26 -5.73
CA VAL A 98 0.85 1.35 -5.87
C VAL A 98 0.23 2.58 -6.53
N ARG A 99 -0.58 2.39 -7.57
CA ARG A 99 -1.24 3.49 -8.29
C ARG A 99 -2.26 4.24 -7.43
N ILE A 100 -3.03 3.52 -6.61
CA ILE A 100 -3.97 4.09 -5.64
C ILE A 100 -3.19 4.88 -4.57
N MET A 101 -2.20 4.25 -3.93
CA MET A 101 -1.39 4.87 -2.88
C MET A 101 -0.62 6.10 -3.39
N ASN A 102 -0.07 6.05 -4.61
CA ASN A 102 0.62 7.17 -5.23
C ASN A 102 -0.29 8.40 -5.38
N ARG A 103 -1.61 8.21 -5.51
CA ARG A 103 -2.58 9.32 -5.56
C ARG A 103 -2.97 9.76 -4.15
N THR A 104 -3.32 8.84 -3.26
CA THR A 104 -3.88 9.18 -1.95
C THR A 104 -2.84 9.73 -0.98
N VAL A 105 -1.66 9.11 -0.91
CA VAL A 105 -0.55 9.59 -0.07
C VAL A 105 -0.05 10.95 -0.56
N ALA A 106 0.08 11.14 -1.87
CA ALA A 106 0.48 12.43 -2.43
C ALA A 106 -0.57 13.53 -2.18
N ARG A 107 -1.86 13.20 -2.30
CA ARG A 107 -2.96 14.12 -1.99
C ARG A 107 -2.95 14.51 -0.51
N ASP A 108 -2.70 13.54 0.36
CA ASP A 108 -2.96 13.71 1.80
C ASP A 108 -1.72 14.03 2.63
N GLY A 109 -0.51 13.80 2.11
CA GLY A 109 0.74 14.10 2.80
C GLY A 109 1.05 13.21 4.00
N VAL A 110 0.37 12.07 4.16
CA VAL A 110 0.57 11.11 5.27
C VAL A 110 0.54 9.67 4.74
N VAL A 111 1.24 8.76 5.42
CA VAL A 111 1.12 7.32 5.20
C VAL A 111 -0.28 6.89 5.61
N SER A 112 -0.72 7.22 6.84
CA SER A 112 -2.08 6.91 7.28
C SER A 112 -2.49 7.75 8.50
N GLN A 113 -3.54 8.55 8.35
CA GLN A 113 -4.16 9.31 9.43
C GLN A 113 -5.68 9.42 9.22
N ASN A 114 -6.50 8.90 10.13
CA ASN A 114 -7.97 8.84 9.95
C ASN A 114 -8.34 8.18 8.60
N MET A 115 -8.98 8.91 7.68
CA MET A 115 -9.33 8.45 6.32
C MET A 115 -8.35 8.95 5.24
N ARG A 116 -7.12 9.31 5.63
CA ARG A 116 -6.10 9.92 4.76
C ARG A 116 -4.95 8.96 4.48
N GLY A 117 -4.29 9.14 3.34
CA GLY A 117 -3.18 8.33 2.87
C GLY A 117 -3.65 6.95 2.41
N VAL A 118 -2.95 5.90 2.83
CA VAL A 118 -3.34 4.52 2.56
C VAL A 118 -4.68 4.17 3.24
N ALA A 119 -5.01 4.80 4.38
CA ALA A 119 -6.28 4.57 5.06
C ALA A 119 -7.52 5.08 4.29
N ALA A 120 -7.35 5.78 3.16
CA ALA A 120 -8.46 6.21 2.33
C ALA A 120 -9.17 5.03 1.62
N ASP A 121 -8.43 3.96 1.32
CA ASP A 121 -8.94 2.81 0.54
C ASP A 121 -8.85 1.48 1.29
N TRP A 122 -8.06 1.39 2.39
CA TRP A 122 -7.78 0.12 3.07
C TRP A 122 -8.19 0.09 4.55
N GLY A 123 -9.15 -0.79 4.85
CA GLY A 123 -9.74 -0.97 6.18
C GLY A 123 -8.79 -1.35 7.32
N PRO A 124 -7.73 -2.16 7.11
CA PRO A 124 -6.78 -2.53 8.17
C PRO A 124 -6.15 -1.34 8.90
N PHE A 125 -6.02 -0.19 8.25
CA PHE A 125 -5.48 1.02 8.88
C PHE A 125 -6.44 1.63 9.93
N HIS A 126 -7.73 1.28 9.93
CA HIS A 126 -8.68 1.71 10.95
C HIS A 126 -8.68 0.82 12.19
N SER A 127 -8.19 -0.43 12.07
CA SER A 127 -7.97 -1.29 13.23
C SER A 127 -6.68 -0.90 13.94
N ARG A 128 -6.78 -0.48 15.21
CA ARG A 128 -5.61 -0.13 16.03
C ARG A 128 -4.59 -1.27 16.04
N THR A 129 -5.03 -2.49 16.31
CA THR A 129 -4.16 -3.67 16.39
C THR A 129 -3.44 -3.96 15.07
N LYS A 130 -4.16 -3.95 13.94
CA LYS A 130 -3.53 -4.21 12.64
C LYS A 130 -2.58 -3.09 12.24
N ARG A 131 -2.96 -1.83 12.48
CA ARG A 131 -2.11 -0.66 12.22
C ARG A 131 -0.82 -0.71 13.05
N GLU A 132 -0.91 -1.02 14.34
CA GLU A 132 0.26 -1.16 15.21
C GLU A 132 1.17 -2.33 14.80
N ASP A 133 0.60 -3.46 14.33
CA ASP A 133 1.38 -4.57 13.76
C ASP A 133 2.16 -4.14 12.51
N MET A 134 1.50 -3.43 11.58
CA MET A 134 2.15 -2.93 10.36
C MET A 134 3.28 -1.94 10.70
N ILE A 135 3.02 -0.97 11.59
CA ILE A 135 4.02 0.01 12.05
C ILE A 135 5.21 -0.69 12.71
N THR A 136 4.94 -1.63 13.62
CA THR A 136 6.00 -2.35 14.34
C THR A 136 6.89 -3.10 13.37
N TRP A 137 6.29 -3.78 12.39
CA TRP A 137 7.04 -4.52 11.39
C TRP A 137 7.87 -3.60 10.48
N THR A 138 7.31 -2.49 9.97
CA THR A 138 8.06 -1.60 9.07
C THR A 138 9.24 -0.94 9.78
N LYS A 139 9.07 -0.51 11.03
CA LYS A 139 10.15 0.11 11.83
C LYS A 139 11.34 -0.83 12.08
N GLN A 140 11.11 -2.14 12.12
CA GLN A 140 12.15 -3.13 12.35
C GLN A 140 13.03 -3.39 11.12
N GLN A 141 12.62 -2.94 9.94
CA GLN A 141 13.37 -3.21 8.70
C GLN A 141 14.62 -2.34 8.61
N SER A 142 15.71 -2.89 8.07
CA SER A 142 17.01 -2.22 8.00
C SER A 142 16.95 -0.85 7.32
N TYR A 143 16.14 -0.73 6.26
CA TYR A 143 15.91 0.54 5.54
C TYR A 143 15.13 1.59 6.35
N CYS A 144 14.61 1.24 7.53
CA CYS A 144 13.91 2.16 8.44
C CYS A 144 14.67 2.50 9.72
N GLN A 145 15.80 1.82 9.98
CA GLN A 145 16.51 1.96 11.25
C GLN A 145 17.33 3.24 11.36
N GLY A 146 17.81 3.79 10.24
CA GLY A 146 18.56 5.06 10.21
C GLY A 146 19.99 4.92 10.70
#